data_AF-A0A562SJB2-F1
#
_entry.id   AF-A0A562SJB2-F1
#
_cell.length_a   1.000
_cell.length_b   1.000
_cell.length_c   1.000
_cell.angle_alpha   90.00
_cell.angle_beta   90.00
_cell.angle_gamma   90.00
#
_symmetry.space_group_name_H-M   'P 1'
#
loop_
_entity.id
_entity.type
_entity.pdbx_description
1 polymer ?
#
loop_
_entity_poly.entity_id
_entity_poly.type
_entity_poly.pdbx_seq_one_letter_code
_entity_poly.pdbx_strand_id
1 'polypeptide(L)'
;MSEITELLANYDGEPKYKVQLQKVFEAWQIEPATMKEIEVRTGIDRANICRYVATLRKAKLIAALNKRECKITKKTATEFTTDPGLFPALTQSVLFAQ
;
A
#
# COMPACT_ATOMS: atom_id res chain seq x y z
N MET A 1 13.46 -13.26 7.31
CA MET A 1 13.60 -12.00 6.54
C MET A 1 12.20 -11.49 6.26
N SER A 2 11.94 -10.19 6.40
CA SER A 2 10.64 -9.63 6.03
C SER A 2 10.48 -9.62 4.51
N GLU A 3 9.29 -9.93 3.99
CA GLU A 3 9.03 -10.07 2.54
C GLU A 3 9.34 -8.78 1.75
N ILE A 4 9.25 -7.61 2.39
CA ILE A 4 9.65 -6.32 1.81
C ILE A 4 11.15 -6.24 1.51
N THR A 5 12.01 -6.90 2.30
CA THR A 5 13.47 -6.87 2.11
C THR A 5 13.86 -7.58 0.81
N GLU A 6 13.20 -8.69 0.50
CA GLU A 6 13.41 -9.43 -0.75
C GLU A 6 12.94 -8.62 -1.96
N LEU A 7 11.80 -7.94 -1.86
CA LEU A 7 11.32 -7.04 -2.91
C LEU A 7 12.31 -5.91 -3.18
N LEU A 8 12.89 -5.30 -2.14
CA LEU A 8 13.86 -4.21 -2.29
C LEU A 8 15.20 -4.67 -2.87
N ALA A 9 15.64 -5.89 -2.53
CA ALA A 9 16.84 -6.49 -3.11
C ALA A 9 16.69 -6.61 -4.63
N ASN A 10 15.51 -7.03 -5.10
CA ASN A 10 15.19 -7.24 -6.51
C ASN A 10 14.65 -6.01 -7.26
N TYR A 11 14.48 -4.87 -6.58
CA TYR A 11 14.00 -3.64 -7.21
C TYR A 11 15.04 -3.07 -8.19
N ASP A 12 14.61 -2.78 -9.41
CA ASP A 12 15.45 -2.37 -10.55
C ASP A 12 15.75 -0.86 -10.61
N GLY A 13 15.01 -0.05 -9.85
CA GLY A 13 15.19 1.41 -9.83
C GLY A 13 16.35 1.92 -8.95
N GLU A 14 16.69 3.19 -9.15
CA GLU A 14 17.74 3.90 -8.38
C GLU A 14 17.57 3.75 -6.85
N PRO A 15 18.67 3.79 -6.06
CA PRO A 15 18.63 3.62 -4.61
C PRO A 15 17.62 4.53 -3.89
N LYS A 16 17.45 5.77 -4.36
CA LYS A 16 16.48 6.73 -3.80
C LYS A 16 15.04 6.21 -3.84
N TYR A 17 14.67 5.48 -4.89
CA TYR A 17 13.32 4.92 -5.03
C TYR A 17 13.11 3.70 -4.14
N LYS A 18 14.17 2.91 -3.89
CA LYS A 18 14.13 1.82 -2.90
C LYS A 18 13.86 2.34 -1.50
N VAL A 19 14.57 3.40 -1.10
CA VAL A 19 14.37 4.05 0.20
C VAL A 19 12.97 4.64 0.34
N GLN A 20 12.45 5.28 -0.71
CA GLN A 20 11.07 5.80 -0.72
C GLN A 20 10.03 4.67 -0.61
N LEU A 21 10.21 3.58 -1.35
CA LEU A 21 9.32 2.43 -1.29
C LEU A 21 9.28 1.82 0.11
N GLN A 22 10.44 1.63 0.74
CA GLN A 22 10.52 1.16 2.12
C GLN A 22 9.77 2.10 3.08
N LYS A 23 10.02 3.41 3.00
CA LYS A 23 9.37 4.41 3.85
C LYS A 23 7.85 4.42 3.68
N VAL A 24 7.36 4.26 2.45
CA VAL A 24 5.93 4.17 2.13
C VAL A 24 5.32 2.89 2.67
N PHE A 25 6.02 1.76 2.55
CA PHE A 25 5.60 0.49 3.15
C PHE A 25 5.48 0.61 4.67
N GLU A 26 6.51 1.10 5.34
CA GLU A 26 6.51 1.30 6.81
C GLU A 26 5.39 2.25 7.27
N ALA A 27 5.11 3.31 6.50
CA ALA A 27 4.03 4.24 6.83
C ALA A 27 2.64 3.59 6.83
N TRP A 28 2.41 2.59 5.96
CA TRP A 28 1.17 1.80 5.95
C TRP A 28 1.17 0.66 6.97
N GLN A 29 2.34 0.24 7.45
CA GLN A 29 2.48 -0.74 8.52
C GLN A 29 2.04 -0.17 9.87
N ILE A 30 2.29 1.13 10.09
CA ILE A 30 1.93 1.83 11.33
C ILE A 30 0.41 1.98 11.45
N GLU A 31 -0.25 2.46 10.39
CA GLU A 31 -1.69 2.62 10.38
C GLU A 31 -2.25 2.61 8.95
N PRO A 32 -3.46 2.04 8.75
CA PRO A 32 -4.15 2.13 7.48
C PRO A 32 -4.39 3.58 7.02
N ALA A 33 -4.21 3.83 5.73
CA ALA A 33 -4.33 5.17 5.18
C ALA A 33 -4.62 5.18 3.68
N THR A 34 -5.15 6.32 3.21
CA THR A 34 -5.29 6.62 1.79
C THR A 34 -3.94 7.07 1.21
N MET A 35 -3.76 6.95 -0.11
CA MET A 35 -2.52 7.41 -0.77
C MET A 35 -2.21 8.90 -0.51
N LYS A 36 -3.24 9.75 -0.39
CA LYS A 36 -3.04 11.19 -0.14
C LYS A 36 -2.60 11.47 1.30
N GLU A 37 -3.07 10.68 2.25
CA GLU A 37 -2.60 10.77 3.64
C GLU A 37 -1.13 10.32 3.74
N ILE A 38 -0.73 9.27 3.00
CA ILE A 38 0.67 8.84 2.95
C ILE A 38 1.58 9.87 2.28
N GLU A 39 1.13 10.55 1.23
CA GLU A 39 1.86 11.67 0.62
C GLU A 39 2.18 12.74 1.66
N VAL A 40 1.18 13.17 2.44
CA VAL A 40 1.35 14.18 3.48
C VAL A 40 2.28 13.69 4.61
N ARG A 41 2.15 12.43 5.04
CA ARG A 41 2.98 11.86 6.13
C ARG A 41 4.43 11.66 5.73
N THR A 42 4.68 11.19 4.51
CA THR A 42 6.02 10.78 4.07
C THR A 42 6.77 11.87 3.32
N GLY A 43 6.05 12.87 2.80
CA GLY A 43 6.57 13.91 1.90
C GLY A 43 6.89 13.39 0.49
N ILE A 44 6.50 12.16 0.14
CA ILE A 44 6.77 11.54 -1.15
C ILE A 44 5.63 11.85 -2.10
N ASP A 45 5.97 12.28 -3.32
CA ASP A 45 4.98 12.62 -4.34
C ASP A 45 3.97 11.49 -4.63
N ARG A 46 2.72 11.89 -4.86
CA ARG A 46 1.60 10.98 -5.07
C ARG A 46 1.80 10.04 -6.25
N ALA A 47 2.42 10.50 -7.35
CA ALA A 47 2.64 9.65 -8.52
C ALA A 47 3.61 8.50 -8.19
N ASN A 48 4.60 8.74 -7.33
CA ASN A 48 5.48 7.70 -6.83
C ASN A 48 4.72 6.72 -5.93
N ILE A 49 3.89 7.23 -5.02
CA ILE A 49 3.04 6.39 -4.16
C ILE A 49 2.12 5.48 -4.99
N CYS A 50 1.47 5.99 -6.03
CA CYS A 50 0.65 5.18 -6.94
C CYS A 50 1.45 4.04 -7.58
N ARG A 51 2.69 4.31 -8.02
CA ARG A 51 3.60 3.28 -8.56
C ARG A 51 3.97 2.25 -7.50
N TYR A 52 4.30 2.69 -6.30
CA TYR A 52 4.65 1.81 -5.18
C TYR A 52 3.49 0.90 -4.77
N VAL A 53 2.26 1.41 -4.72
CA VAL A 53 1.06 0.59 -4.50
C VAL A 53 0.94 -0.51 -5.55
N ALA A 54 1.19 -0.19 -6.84
CA ALA A 54 1.15 -1.20 -7.89
C ALA A 54 2.24 -2.27 -7.72
N THR A 55 3.46 -1.87 -7.36
CA THR A 55 4.58 -2.78 -7.06
C THR A 55 4.26 -3.69 -5.87
N LEU A 56 3.80 -3.11 -4.75
CA LEU A 56 3.45 -3.87 -3.54
C LEU A 56 2.26 -4.81 -3.78
N ARG A 57 1.27 -4.40 -4.58
CA ARG A 57 0.13 -5.27 -4.95
C ARG A 57 0.57 -6.48 -5.75
N LYS A 58 1.48 -6.31 -6.71
CA LYS A 58 2.05 -7.44 -7.47
C LYS A 58 2.76 -8.44 -6.56
N ALA A 59 3.44 -7.93 -5.54
CA ALA A 59 4.11 -8.73 -4.52
C ALA A 59 3.18 -9.23 -3.39
N LYS A 60 1.88 -8.89 -3.42
CA LYS A 60 0.90 -9.20 -2.35
C LYS A 60 1.29 -8.66 -0.96
N LEU A 61 2.02 -7.55 -0.93
CA LEU A 61 2.51 -6.91 0.30
C LEU A 61 1.64 -5.73 0.78
N ILE A 62 0.53 -5.45 0.09
CA ILE A 62 -0.41 -4.40 0.47
C ILE A 62 -1.84 -4.85 0.15
N ALA A 63 -2.76 -4.57 1.06
CA ALA A 63 -4.19 -4.83 0.89
C ALA A 63 -5.00 -3.53 0.87
N ALA A 64 -6.11 -3.55 0.15
CA ALA A 64 -7.16 -2.53 0.26
C ALA A 64 -8.19 -3.02 1.28
N LEU A 65 -8.52 -2.18 2.28
CA LEU A 65 -9.47 -2.53 3.34
C LEU A 65 -10.90 -2.15 2.94
N ASN A 66 -11.16 -0.86 2.86
CA ASN A 66 -12.46 -0.28 2.56
C ASN A 66 -12.28 1.07 1.85
N LYS A 67 -13.41 1.66 1.41
CA LYS A 67 -13.44 3.05 0.97
C LYS A 67 -13.93 3.89 2.14
N ARG A 68 -13.15 4.91 2.52
CA ARG A 68 -13.54 5.90 3.53
C ARG A 68 -13.22 7.31 3.08
N GLU A 69 -13.71 8.30 3.82
CA GLU A 69 -13.32 9.67 3.58
C GLU A 69 -11.83 9.89 3.92
N CYS A 70 -11.08 10.47 2.99
CA CYS A 70 -9.72 10.92 3.21
C CYS A 70 -9.71 12.13 4.13
N LYS A 71 -8.93 12.07 5.22
CA LYS A 71 -8.86 13.14 6.24
C LYS A 71 -8.35 14.47 5.66
N ILE A 72 -7.55 14.41 4.60
CA ILE A 72 -6.95 15.56 3.91
C ILE A 72 -7.90 16.17 2.88
N THR A 73 -8.38 15.39 1.92
CA THR A 73 -9.16 15.91 0.78
C THR A 73 -10.67 15.93 1.01
N LYS A 74 -11.16 15.29 2.08
CA LYS A 74 -12.59 15.11 2.37
C LYS A 74 -13.36 14.41 1.23
N LYS A 75 -12.65 13.61 0.43
CA LYS A 75 -13.24 12.78 -0.63
C LYS A 75 -13.09 11.32 -0.28
N THR A 76 -14.06 10.50 -0.70
CA THR A 76 -13.99 9.05 -0.57
C THR A 76 -12.80 8.50 -1.35
N ALA A 77 -11.94 7.76 -0.67
CA ALA A 77 -10.76 7.11 -1.24
C ALA A 77 -10.57 5.72 -0.62
N THR A 78 -9.83 4.87 -1.32
CA THR A 78 -9.47 3.55 -0.80
C THR A 78 -8.42 3.69 0.30
N GLU A 79 -8.70 3.05 1.43
CA GLU A 79 -7.76 2.84 2.52
C GLU A 79 -6.94 1.57 2.27
N PHE A 80 -5.64 1.67 2.51
CA PHE A 80 -4.68 0.61 2.32
C PHE A 80 -3.93 0.31 3.61
N THR A 81 -3.40 -0.91 3.71
CA THR A 81 -2.49 -1.33 4.78
C THR A 81 -1.47 -2.33 4.24
N THR A 82 -0.29 -2.36 4.84
CA THR A 82 0.74 -3.40 4.63
C THR A 82 0.84 -4.35 5.81
N ASP A 83 0.04 -4.14 6.87
CA ASP A 83 -0.04 -5.05 8.01
C ASP A 83 -0.77 -6.34 7.62
N PRO A 84 -0.08 -7.50 7.56
CA PRO A 84 -0.71 -8.76 7.21
C PRO A 84 -1.84 -9.17 8.16
N GLY A 85 -1.80 -8.71 9.42
CA GLY A 85 -2.85 -8.98 10.41
C GLY A 85 -4.18 -8.29 10.10
N LEU A 86 -4.16 -7.25 9.25
CA LEU A 86 -5.34 -6.53 8.79
C LEU A 86 -5.77 -6.94 7.38
N PHE A 87 -5.05 -7.85 6.71
CA PHE A 87 -5.40 -8.24 5.37
C PHE A 87 -6.78 -8.90 5.38
N PRO A 88 -7.70 -8.49 4.48
CA PRO A 88 -9.01 -9.10 4.43
C PRO A 88 -8.82 -10.58 4.14
N ALA A 89 -9.43 -11.43 4.96
CA ALA A 89 -9.55 -12.84 4.63
C ALA A 89 -10.11 -12.93 3.21
N LEU A 90 -9.51 -13.78 2.37
CA LEU A 90 -10.06 -14.09 1.06
C LEU A 90 -11.44 -14.68 1.29
N THR A 91 -12.47 -13.84 1.35
CA THR A 91 -13.85 -14.31 1.29
C THR A 91 -14.00 -14.82 -0.12
N GLN A 92 -13.90 -16.13 -0.25
CA GLN A 92 -14.31 -16.87 -1.42
C GLN A 92 -15.79 -16.58 -1.60
N SER A 93 -16.11 -15.50 -2.31
CA SER A 93 -17.43 -15.26 -2.84
C SER A 93 -17.69 -16.43 -3.76
N VAL A 94 -18.47 -17.38 -3.25
CA VAL A 94 -19.04 -18.49 -4.00
C VAL A 94 -19.71 -17.87 -5.21
N LEU A 95 -19.08 -17.97 -6.38
CA LEU A 95 -19.70 -17.59 -7.64
C LEU A 95 -20.71 -18.72 -7.93
N PHE A 96 -21.88 -18.63 -7.30
CA PHE A 96 -23.00 -19.50 -7.64
C PHE A 96 -23.35 -19.29 -9.12
N ALA A 97 -23.45 -20.42 -9.81
CA ALA A 97 -23.86 -20.56 -11.19
C ALA A 97 -25.16 -19.80 -11.50
N GLN A 98 -25.22 -19.20 -12.69
CA GLN A 98 -26.38 -19.19 -13.57
C GLN A 98 -25.90 -19.27 -15.02
#